data_AF-A0A1G2XL44-F1
#
_entry.id   AF-A0A1G2XL44-F1
#
_cell.length_a   1.000
_cell.length_b   1.000
_cell.length_c   1.000
_cell.angle_alpha   90.00
_cell.angle_beta   90.00
_cell.angle_gamma   90.00
#
_symmetry.space_group_name_H-M   'P 1'
#
loop_
_entity.id
_entity.type
_entity.pdbx_description
1 polymer ?
#
loop_
_entity_poly.entity_id
_entity_poly.type
_entity_poly.pdbx_seq_one_letter_code
_entity_poly.pdbx_strand_id
1 'polypeptide(L)'
;MEVLREGEFSPVKNMEGENSPATARQDLINLFGRWLRSAGISIPTDSQGNVVGLIEISPCFALEEEELKSKIDKHLQFNGNLHL
;
A
#
# COMPACT_ATOMS: atom_id res chain seq x y z
N MET A 1 -15.45 -16.86 7.47
CA MET A 1 -14.68 -15.73 7.99
C MET A 1 -14.83 -14.62 6.97
N GLU A 2 -15.22 -13.42 7.42
CA GLU A 2 -15.38 -12.24 6.58
C GLU A 2 -14.16 -11.32 6.75
N VAL A 3 -13.76 -10.62 5.69
CA VAL A 3 -12.54 -9.79 5.64
C VAL A 3 -12.79 -8.49 4.87
N LEU A 4 -11.96 -7.47 5.11
CA LEU A 4 -12.02 -6.21 4.38
C LEU A 4 -11.45 -6.38 2.96
N ARG A 5 -12.19 -5.92 1.96
CA ARG A 5 -11.80 -6.05 0.55
C ARG A 5 -10.44 -5.39 0.29
N GLU A 6 -10.26 -4.17 0.76
CA GLU A 6 -9.04 -3.39 0.52
C GLU A 6 -7.79 -3.95 1.21
N GLY A 7 -7.94 -4.89 2.14
CA GLY A 7 -6.85 -5.58 2.82
C GLY A 7 -6.45 -6.90 2.16
N GLU A 8 -7.41 -7.62 1.57
CA GLU A 8 -7.20 -9.02 1.20
C GLU A 8 -7.64 -9.37 -0.23
N PHE A 9 -8.27 -8.46 -0.97
CA PHE A 9 -8.85 -8.79 -2.27
C PHE A 9 -8.75 -7.67 -3.31
N SER A 10 -7.82 -7.82 -4.25
CA SER A 10 -7.76 -7.03 -5.49
C SER A 10 -7.51 -7.94 -6.70
N PRO A 11 -8.55 -8.33 -7.45
CA PRO A 11 -8.41 -9.30 -8.53
C PRO A 11 -7.92 -8.65 -9.82
N VAL A 12 -7.14 -9.41 -10.61
CA VAL A 12 -6.78 -9.06 -11.98
C VAL A 12 -7.52 -10.01 -12.93
N LYS A 13 -8.45 -9.45 -13.70
CA LYS A 13 -9.36 -10.18 -14.60
C LYS A 13 -9.40 -9.55 -16.00
N ASN A 14 -9.19 -8.25 -16.09
CA ASN A 14 -9.26 -7.49 -17.32
C ASN A 14 -7.91 -6.85 -17.65
N MET A 15 -7.67 -6.57 -18.93
CA MET A 15 -6.43 -5.89 -19.37
C MET A 15 -6.39 -4.44 -18.86
N GLU A 16 -7.52 -3.74 -18.93
CA GLU A 16 -7.70 -2.34 -18.50
C GLU A 16 -9.04 -2.17 -17.79
N GLY A 17 -9.22 -1.03 -17.12
CA GLY A 17 -10.47 -0.71 -16.41
C GLY A 17 -10.59 -1.44 -15.07
N GLU A 18 -11.82 -1.80 -14.70
CA GLU A 18 -12.10 -2.48 -13.43
C GLU A 18 -11.39 -3.84 -13.35
N ASN A 19 -10.86 -4.19 -12.17
CA ASN A 19 -10.15 -5.46 -11.95
C ASN A 19 -9.00 -5.66 -12.96
N SER A 20 -8.20 -4.63 -13.20
CA SER A 20 -7.04 -4.63 -14.10
C SER A 20 -5.73 -4.59 -13.31
N PRO A 21 -4.58 -4.84 -13.96
CA PRO A 21 -3.27 -4.66 -13.31
C PRO A 21 -3.09 -3.26 -12.72
N ALA A 22 -3.65 -2.23 -13.36
CA ALA A 22 -3.58 -0.85 -12.88
C ALA A 22 -4.35 -0.67 -11.57
N THR A 23 -5.56 -1.23 -11.45
CA THR A 23 -6.35 -1.15 -10.21
C THR A 23 -5.69 -1.97 -9.09
N ALA A 24 -5.19 -3.17 -9.40
CA ALA A 24 -4.50 -4.01 -8.41
C ALA A 24 -3.23 -3.36 -7.87
N ARG A 25 -2.46 -2.71 -8.75
CA ARG A 25 -1.28 -1.94 -8.34
C ARG A 25 -1.67 -0.79 -7.42
N GLN A 26 -2.69 -0.01 -7.75
CA GLN A 26 -3.13 1.11 -6.91
C GLN A 26 -3.63 0.62 -5.54
N ASP A 27 -4.37 -0.49 -5.50
CA ASP A 27 -4.85 -1.09 -4.24
C ASP A 27 -3.70 -1.50 -3.33
N LEU A 28 -2.65 -2.12 -3.87
CA LEU A 28 -1.43 -2.46 -3.12
C LEU A 28 -0.68 -1.22 -2.61
N ILE A 29 -0.50 -0.20 -3.45
CA ILE A 29 0.13 1.06 -3.03
C ILE A 29 -0.70 1.69 -1.89
N ASN A 30 -2.03 1.68 -2.01
CA ASN A 30 -2.93 2.20 -0.98
C ASN A 30 -2.85 1.39 0.31
N LEU A 31 -2.75 0.05 0.23
CA LEU A 31 -2.54 -0.83 1.38
C LEU A 31 -1.27 -0.47 2.13
N PHE A 32 -0.13 -0.43 1.44
CA PHE A 32 1.15 -0.10 2.06
C PHE A 32 1.21 1.35 2.54
N GLY A 33 0.57 2.28 1.84
CA GLY A 33 0.41 3.65 2.30
C GLY A 33 -0.36 3.76 3.62
N ARG A 34 -1.42 2.95 3.82
CA ARG A 34 -2.13 2.87 5.11
C ARG A 34 -1.23 2.32 6.21
N TRP A 35 -0.48 1.25 5.93
CA TRP A 35 0.44 0.68 6.92
C TRP A 35 1.52 1.69 7.35
N LEU A 36 2.12 2.41 6.40
CA LEU A 36 3.13 3.44 6.68
C LEU A 36 2.55 4.62 7.47
N ARG A 37 1.34 5.10 7.14
CA ARG A 37 0.66 6.13 7.94
C ARG A 37 0.39 5.66 9.35
N SER A 38 -0.03 4.41 9.53
CA SER A 38 -0.26 3.79 10.83
C SER A 38 1.04 3.64 11.64
N ALA A 39 2.19 3.54 10.96
CA ALA A 39 3.52 3.60 11.56
C ALA A 39 4.02 5.04 11.86
N GLY A 40 3.25 6.07 11.51
CA GLY A 40 3.58 7.48 11.73
C GLY A 40 4.29 8.18 10.57
N ILE A 41 4.45 7.52 9.41
CA ILE A 41 5.07 8.11 8.22
C ILE A 41 4.04 8.93 7.44
N SER A 42 4.39 10.16 7.05
CA SER A 42 3.52 11.00 6.23
C SER A 42 3.50 10.52 4.78
N ILE A 43 2.36 10.00 4.31
CA ILE A 43 2.15 9.56 2.93
C ILE A 43 1.04 10.41 2.29
N PRO A 44 1.28 11.16 1.22
CA PRO A 44 0.27 12.02 0.58
C PRO A 44 -0.81 11.20 -0.12
N THR A 45 -2.04 11.74 -0.16
CA THR A 45 -3.13 11.24 -1.01
C THR A 45 -3.67 12.32 -1.95
N ASP A 46 -4.29 11.89 -3.04
CA ASP A 46 -5.12 12.75 -3.87
C ASP A 46 -6.52 12.96 -3.24
N SER A 47 -7.39 13.68 -3.96
CA SER A 47 -8.77 13.95 -3.54
C SER A 47 -9.67 12.71 -3.48
N GLN A 48 -9.25 11.60 -4.08
CA GLN A 48 -9.97 10.32 -4.06
C GLN A 48 -9.44 9.38 -2.96
N GLY A 49 -8.43 9.81 -2.20
CA GLY A 49 -7.81 9.01 -1.15
C GLY A 49 -6.74 8.04 -1.65
N ASN A 50 -6.37 8.10 -2.93
CA ASN A 50 -5.29 7.28 -3.47
C ASN A 50 -3.94 7.87 -3.08
N VAL A 51 -2.99 7.03 -2.72
CA VAL A 51 -1.61 7.43 -2.47
C VAL A 51 -1.01 8.07 -3.72
N VAL A 52 -0.41 9.24 -3.55
CA VAL A 52 0.34 9.94 -4.61
C VAL A 52 1.80 9.51 -4.55
N GLY A 53 2.14 8.49 -5.33
CA GLY A 53 3.49 7.95 -5.43
C GLY A 53 3.49 6.44 -5.58
N LEU A 54 4.69 5.85 -5.52
CA LEU A 54 4.90 4.41 -5.64
C LEU A 54 5.41 3.85 -4.31
N ILE A 55 4.75 2.80 -3.83
CA ILE A 55 5.13 2.10 -2.62
C ILE A 55 5.04 0.61 -2.91
N GLU A 56 6.12 -0.11 -2.67
CA GLU A 56 6.19 -1.56 -2.72
C GLU A 56 6.86 -2.05 -1.45
N ILE A 57 6.21 -2.99 -0.77
CA ILE A 57 6.77 -3.64 0.41
C ILE A 57 6.81 -5.13 0.09
N SER A 58 8.03 -5.67 0.04
CA SER A 58 8.23 -7.09 -0.18
C SER A 58 7.61 -7.90 0.96
N PRO A 59 6.88 -9.00 0.68
CA PRO A 59 6.42 -9.92 1.71
C PRO A 59 7.57 -10.54 2.53
N CYS A 60 8.80 -10.53 2.01
CA CYS A 60 9.99 -10.94 2.78
C CYS A 60 10.45 -9.88 3.79
N PHE A 61 10.06 -8.62 3.58
CA PHE A 61 10.32 -7.54 4.53
C PHE A 61 9.23 -7.46 5.60
N ALA A 62 7.97 -7.40 5.19
CA ALA A 62 6.83 -7.45 6.10
C ALA A 62 5.62 -8.11 5.43
N LEU A 63 5.07 -9.14 6.08
CA LEU A 63 3.86 -9.83 5.61
C LEU A 63 2.58 -9.11 6.05
N GLU A 64 2.64 -8.38 7.17
CA GLU A 64 1.50 -7.73 7.82
C GLU A 64 1.91 -6.37 8.45
N GLU A 65 0.91 -5.55 8.74
CA GLU A 65 1.08 -4.16 9.18
C GLU A 65 1.94 -4.05 10.46
N GLU A 66 1.72 -4.95 11.42
CA GLU A 66 2.44 -5.00 12.70
C GLU A 66 3.93 -5.28 12.50
N GLU A 67 4.26 -6.16 11.55
CA GLU A 67 5.65 -6.47 11.23
C GLU A 67 6.34 -5.25 10.60
N LEU A 68 5.67 -4.56 9.67
CA LEU A 68 6.18 -3.29 9.11
C LEU A 68 6.44 -2.27 10.21
N LYS A 69 5.47 -2.03 11.11
CA LYS A 69 5.59 -1.08 12.22
C LYS A 69 6.80 -1.38 13.13
N SER A 70 7.13 -2.67 13.30
CA SER A 70 8.26 -3.08 14.14
C SER A 70 9.63 -2.86 13.48
N LYS A 71 9.69 -2.84 12.14
CA LYS A 71 10.95 -2.75 11.36
C LYS A 71 11.23 -1.38 10.77
N ILE A 72 10.19 -0.59 10.49
CA ILE A 72 10.31 0.65 9.73
C ILE A 72 11.04 1.76 10.51
N ASP A 73 11.91 2.50 9.83
CA ASP A 73 12.48 3.73 10.38
C ASP A 73 11.41 4.81 10.48
N LYS A 74 11.11 5.27 11.70
CA LYS A 74 10.13 6.33 11.97
C LYS A 74 10.55 7.70 11.44
N HIS A 75 11.83 7.88 11.11
CA HIS A 75 12.35 9.10 10.50
C HIS A 75 12.30 9.08 8.97
N LEU A 76 11.86 7.98 8.36
CA LEU A 76 11.71 7.85 6.91
C LEU A 76 10.88 9.01 6.33
N GLN A 77 11.42 9.65 5.30
CA GLN A 77 10.73 10.70 4.55
C GLN A 77 10.32 10.14 3.19
N PHE A 78 9.02 10.12 2.92
CA PHE A 78 8.52 9.68 1.62
C PHE A 78 8.72 10.76 0.55
N ASN A 79 9.42 10.42 -0.52
CA ASN A 79 9.76 11.33 -1.62
C ASN A 79 9.05 10.99 -2.95
N GLY A 80 8.00 10.16 -2.89
CA GLY A 80 7.23 9.72 -4.05
C GLY A 80 7.55 8.30 -4.54
N ASN A 81 8.66 7.69 -4.11
CA ASN A 81 8.95 6.28 -4.39
C ASN A 81 9.59 5.60 -3.17
N LEU A 82 9.07 4.44 -2.78
CA LEU A 82 9.58 3.63 -1.69
C LEU A 82 9.49 2.15 -2.05
N HIS A 83 10.61 1.44 -1.88
CA HIS A 83 10.68 -0.01 -1.99
C HIS A 83 11.38 -0.55 -0.74
N LEU A 84 10.71 -1.46 -0.03
CA LEU A 84 11.19 -2.09 1.20
C LEU A 84 11.32 -3.60 1.05
#